data_AF-A0A7S3WJS0-F1
#
_entry.id   AF-A0A7S3WJS0-F1
#
_cell.length_a   1.000
_cell.length_b   1.000
_cell.length_c   1.000
_cell.angle_alpha   90.00
_cell.angle_beta   90.00
_cell.angle_gamma   90.00
#
_symmetry.space_group_name_H-M   'P 1'
#
loop_
_entity.id
_entity.type
_entity.pdbx_description
1 polymer ?
#
loop_
_entity_poly.entity_id
_entity_poly.type
_entity_poly.pdbx_seq_one_letter_code
_entity_poly.pdbx_strand_id
1 'polypeptide(L)'
;AEYIAMTLFVIIGCGCAMGIAKEPGSAWILQVSLTFGFAITSLAYSVGAYSGGQINCAVTLGLVIVGQLNFVQGILNFIAQMLGSMTGAYILCMIFPKDMDKTGGLGSNGISEGFSKRNAFIGEAMMTCLLVFVVLETAVNPNSAS
;
A
#
# COMPACT_ATOMS: atom_id res chain seq x y z
N ALA A 1 11.78 -7.10 -7.72
CA ALA A 1 11.63 -6.77 -6.29
C ALA A 1 10.27 -6.13 -6.03
N GLU A 2 9.99 -4.92 -6.53
CA GLU A 2 8.70 -4.21 -6.37
C GLU A 2 7.46 -5.04 -6.75
N TYR A 3 7.50 -5.79 -7.86
CA TYR A 3 6.38 -6.67 -8.26
C TYR A 3 6.02 -7.69 -7.16
N ILE A 4 7.03 -8.38 -6.62
CA ILE A 4 6.84 -9.41 -5.59
C ILE A 4 6.36 -8.76 -4.29
N ALA A 5 7.00 -7.66 -3.88
CA ALA A 5 6.62 -6.93 -2.68
C ALA A 5 5.17 -6.42 -2.77
N MET A 6 4.77 -5.82 -3.89
CA MET A 6 3.41 -5.33 -4.06
C MET A 6 2.37 -6.48 -4.13
N THR A 7 2.73 -7.61 -4.75
CA THR A 7 1.88 -8.82 -4.74
C THR A 7 1.62 -9.28 -3.30
N LEU A 8 2.68 -9.42 -2.50
CA LEU A 8 2.58 -9.85 -1.11
C LEU A 8 1.85 -8.81 -0.24
N PHE A 9 2.11 -7.52 -0.46
CA PHE A 9 1.46 -6.43 0.26
C PHE A 9 -0.06 -6.46 0.08
N VAL A 10 -0.54 -6.67 -1.16
CA VAL A 10 -1.98 -6.83 -1.43
C VAL A 10 -2.53 -8.09 -0.77
N ILE A 11 -1.87 -9.23 -0.91
CA ILE A 11 -2.34 -10.49 -0.30
C ILE A 11 -2.49 -10.33 1.22
N ILE A 12 -1.51 -9.73 1.89
CA ILE A 12 -1.49 -9.58 3.35
C ILE A 12 -2.51 -8.54 3.81
N GLY A 13 -2.44 -7.32 3.26
CA GLY A 13 -3.27 -6.21 3.69
C GLY A 13 -4.73 -6.38 3.28
N CYS A 14 -4.99 -6.52 1.97
CA CYS A 14 -6.35 -6.68 1.45
C CYS A 14 -6.95 -8.01 1.90
N GLY A 15 -6.18 -9.11 1.94
CA GLY A 15 -6.67 -10.39 2.46
C GLY A 15 -7.08 -10.33 3.93
N CYS A 16 -6.33 -9.61 4.77
CA CYS A 16 -6.74 -9.34 6.16
C CYS A 16 -8.07 -8.58 6.18
N ALA A 17 -8.18 -7.47 5.44
CA ALA A 17 -9.42 -6.70 5.37
C ALA A 17 -10.62 -7.55 4.91
N MET A 18 -10.45 -8.36 3.86
CA MET A 18 -11.48 -9.29 3.38
C MET A 18 -11.96 -10.26 4.46
N GLY A 19 -11.07 -10.75 5.32
CA GLY A 19 -11.41 -11.70 6.38
C GLY A 19 -12.06 -11.10 7.63
N ILE A 20 -11.74 -9.85 7.98
CA ILE A 20 -12.14 -9.29 9.29
C ILE A 20 -12.91 -7.96 9.23
N ALA A 21 -13.07 -7.33 8.07
CA ALA A 21 -13.78 -6.06 7.98
C ALA A 21 -15.20 -6.15 8.55
N LYS A 22 -15.59 -5.14 9.34
CA LYS A 22 -16.92 -5.03 9.95
C LYS A 22 -17.32 -6.21 10.86
N GLU A 23 -16.35 -7.02 11.32
CA GLU A 23 -16.64 -8.14 12.20
C GLU A 23 -17.17 -7.64 13.56
N PRO A 24 -18.38 -8.05 14.00
CA PRO A 24 -18.98 -7.56 15.24
C PRO A 24 -18.12 -7.88 16.47
N GLY A 25 -17.96 -6.90 17.36
CA GLY A 25 -17.17 -7.06 18.59
C GLY A 25 -15.64 -7.15 18.37
N SER A 26 -15.16 -7.02 17.14
CA SER A 26 -13.73 -6.99 16.82
C SER A 26 -13.17 -5.56 16.76
N ALA A 27 -11.86 -5.44 16.95
CA ALA A 27 -11.10 -4.22 16.69
C ALA A 27 -10.57 -4.18 15.24
N TRP A 28 -11.40 -4.58 14.25
CA TRP A 28 -10.94 -4.83 12.88
C TRP A 28 -10.20 -3.64 12.25
N ILE A 29 -10.63 -2.39 12.51
CA ILE A 29 -9.96 -1.20 11.97
C ILE A 29 -8.50 -1.15 12.43
N LEU A 30 -8.25 -1.40 13.72
CA LEU A 30 -6.91 -1.42 14.29
C LEU A 30 -6.10 -2.59 13.74
N GLN A 31 -6.71 -3.79 13.67
CA GLN A 31 -6.05 -5.00 13.17
C GLN A 31 -5.64 -4.86 11.70
N VAL A 32 -6.52 -4.34 10.84
CA VAL A 32 -6.22 -4.06 9.43
C VAL A 32 -5.14 -2.99 9.33
N SER A 33 -5.26 -1.88 10.08
CA SER A 33 -4.27 -0.80 10.06
C SER A 33 -2.87 -1.26 10.45
N LEU A 34 -2.75 -2.06 11.53
CA LEU A 34 -1.49 -2.65 11.95
C LEU A 34 -0.96 -3.67 10.94
N THR A 35 -1.84 -4.46 10.32
CA THR A 35 -1.44 -5.43 9.27
C THR A 35 -0.80 -4.72 8.09
N PHE A 36 -1.44 -3.66 7.57
CA PHE A 36 -0.86 -2.85 6.50
C PHE A 36 0.46 -2.19 6.92
N GLY A 37 0.52 -1.62 8.12
CA GLY A 37 1.73 -0.99 8.66
C GLY A 37 2.90 -1.96 8.79
N PHE A 38 2.71 -3.12 9.40
CA PHE A 38 3.77 -4.12 9.51
C PHE A 38 4.14 -4.72 8.16
N ALA A 39 3.17 -4.98 7.28
CA ALA A 39 3.44 -5.52 5.95
C ALA A 39 4.32 -4.57 5.14
N ILE A 40 3.98 -3.28 5.06
CA ILE A 40 4.78 -2.32 4.30
C ILE A 40 6.18 -2.17 4.90
N THR A 41 6.30 -2.09 6.23
CA THR A 41 7.61 -2.02 6.90
C THR A 41 8.46 -3.24 6.58
N SER A 42 7.96 -4.45 6.85
CA SER A 42 8.72 -5.69 6.62
C SER A 42 9.13 -5.86 5.15
N LEU A 43 8.22 -5.57 4.21
CA LEU A 43 8.50 -5.71 2.79
C LEU A 43 9.49 -4.64 2.31
N ALA A 44 9.34 -3.38 2.73
CA ALA A 44 10.28 -2.31 2.39
C ALA A 44 11.69 -2.62 2.89
N TYR A 45 11.86 -3.11 4.12
CA TYR A 45 13.16 -3.57 4.62
C TYR A 45 13.71 -4.76 3.83
N SER A 46 12.86 -5.68 3.38
CA SER A 46 13.27 -6.87 2.63
C SER A 46 13.72 -6.56 1.21
N VAL A 47 13.06 -5.61 0.54
CA VAL A 47 13.32 -5.29 -0.88
C VAL A 47 14.04 -3.96 -1.11
N GLY A 48 14.27 -3.20 -0.05
CA GLY A 48 14.89 -1.86 -0.09
C GLY A 48 16.23 -1.86 -0.80
N ALA A 49 17.13 -2.80 -0.45
CA ALA A 49 18.45 -2.93 -1.05
C ALA A 49 18.43 -3.22 -2.57
N TYR A 50 17.34 -3.76 -3.10
CA TYR A 50 17.24 -4.15 -4.50
C TYR A 50 16.51 -3.13 -5.37
N SER A 51 15.55 -2.39 -4.81
CA SER A 51 14.66 -1.53 -5.61
C SER A 51 14.36 -0.16 -5.02
N GLY A 52 14.73 0.08 -3.76
CA GLY A 52 14.31 1.24 -2.98
C GLY A 52 13.07 0.98 -2.12
N GLY A 53 12.36 -0.16 -2.32
CA GLY A 53 11.27 -0.59 -1.45
C GLY A 53 10.09 0.37 -1.41
N GLN A 54 9.73 0.96 -2.55
CA GLN A 54 8.71 2.00 -2.62
C GLN A 54 7.31 1.44 -2.37
N ILE A 55 6.99 0.30 -3.00
CA ILE A 55 5.76 -0.49 -2.87
C ILE A 55 4.50 0.39 -2.98
N ASN A 56 4.61 1.51 -3.72
CA ASN A 56 3.58 2.53 -3.84
C ASN A 56 3.95 3.49 -4.98
N CYS A 57 3.03 3.69 -5.92
CA CYS A 57 3.25 4.54 -7.09
C CYS A 57 3.45 6.03 -6.74
N ALA A 58 2.78 6.55 -5.71
CA ALA A 58 2.95 7.93 -5.25
C ALA A 58 4.31 8.14 -4.55
N VAL A 59 4.77 7.15 -3.78
CA VAL A 59 6.13 7.17 -3.19
C VAL A 59 7.19 7.13 -4.29
N THR A 60 7.02 6.24 -5.29
CA THR A 60 7.90 6.18 -6.47
C THR A 60 7.96 7.53 -7.19
N LEU A 61 6.81 8.17 -7.45
CA LEU A 61 6.75 9.48 -8.07
C LEU A 61 7.46 10.55 -7.22
N GLY A 62 7.20 10.58 -5.90
CA GLY A 62 7.84 11.51 -4.98
C GLY A 62 9.37 11.42 -5.03
N LEU A 63 9.91 10.19 -4.97
CA LEU A 63 11.36 9.96 -5.03
C LEU A 63 11.97 10.34 -6.39
N VAL A 64 11.23 10.15 -7.49
CA VAL A 64 11.67 10.61 -8.83
C VAL A 64 11.73 12.14 -8.88
N ILE A 65 10.71 12.83 -8.35
CA ILE A 65 10.65 14.31 -8.35
C ILE A 65 11.80 14.91 -7.55
N VAL A 66 12.15 14.33 -6.39
CA VAL A 66 13.26 14.83 -5.56
C VAL A 66 14.64 14.32 -6.01
N GLY A 67 14.72 13.58 -7.12
CA GLY A 67 15.98 13.11 -7.70
C GLY A 67 16.64 11.93 -6.97
N GLN A 68 15.90 11.24 -6.09
CA GLN A 68 16.39 10.09 -5.30
C GLN A 68 16.17 8.75 -6.00
N LEU A 69 15.33 8.71 -7.02
CA LEU A 69 15.11 7.54 -7.86
C LEU A 69 15.29 7.93 -9.33
N ASN A 70 16.06 7.13 -10.06
CA ASN A 70 16.21 7.31 -11.50
C ASN A 70 14.85 7.22 -12.20
N PHE A 71 14.57 8.13 -13.15
CA PHE A 71 13.29 8.20 -13.84
C PHE A 71 12.89 6.89 -14.56
N VAL A 72 13.83 6.24 -15.25
CA VAL A 72 13.58 4.97 -15.96
C VAL A 72 13.26 3.86 -14.95
N GLN A 73 14.03 3.78 -13.86
CA GLN A 73 13.73 2.86 -12.77
C GLN A 73 12.36 3.15 -12.15
N GLY A 74 12.00 4.43 -11.99
CA GLY A 74 10.69 4.86 -11.50
C GLY A 74 9.55 4.33 -12.36
N ILE A 75 9.63 4.45 -13.69
CA ILE A 75 8.63 3.90 -14.61
C ILE A 75 8.54 2.36 -14.48
N LEU A 76 9.68 1.67 -14.46
CA LEU A 76 9.70 0.21 -14.34
C LEU A 76 9.11 -0.26 -13.02
N ASN A 77 9.44 0.42 -11.91
CA ASN A 77 8.89 0.13 -10.59
C ASN A 77 7.38 0.42 -10.54
N PHE A 78 6.92 1.51 -11.16
CA PHE A 78 5.50 1.84 -11.26
C PHE A 78 4.72 0.72 -11.97
N ILE A 79 5.20 0.26 -13.12
CA ILE A 79 4.59 -0.85 -13.86
C ILE A 79 4.62 -2.14 -13.02
N ALA A 80 5.75 -2.43 -12.38
CA ALA A 80 5.90 -3.60 -11.53
C ALA A 80 4.91 -3.60 -10.35
N GLN A 81 4.69 -2.45 -9.71
CA GLN A 81 3.71 -2.28 -8.63
C GLN A 81 2.28 -2.53 -9.13
N MET A 82 1.90 -1.95 -10.28
CA MET A 82 0.57 -2.15 -10.87
C MET A 82 0.31 -3.62 -11.23
N LEU A 83 1.30 -4.29 -11.84
CA LEU A 83 1.19 -5.72 -12.16
C LEU A 83 1.17 -6.59 -10.90
N GLY A 84 1.96 -6.23 -9.89
CA GLY A 84 2.01 -6.94 -8.62
C GLY A 84 0.68 -6.82 -7.87
N SER A 85 0.07 -5.63 -7.84
CA SER A 85 -1.22 -5.44 -7.18
C SER A 85 -2.35 -6.21 -7.86
N MET A 86 -2.39 -6.21 -9.21
CA MET A 86 -3.32 -7.04 -9.99
C MET A 86 -3.13 -8.53 -9.70
N THR A 87 -1.88 -8.99 -9.63
CA THR A 87 -1.56 -10.40 -9.34
C THR A 87 -1.99 -10.78 -7.92
N GLY A 88 -1.69 -9.92 -6.93
CA GLY A 88 -2.11 -10.14 -5.55
C GLY A 88 -3.64 -10.21 -5.42
N ALA A 89 -4.36 -9.29 -6.06
CA ALA A 89 -5.82 -9.30 -6.09
C ALA A 89 -6.38 -10.56 -6.78
N TYR A 90 -5.77 -10.99 -7.89
CA TYR A 90 -6.16 -12.22 -8.58
C TYR A 90 -5.95 -13.47 -7.71
N ILE A 91 -4.83 -13.56 -6.99
CA ILE A 91 -4.59 -14.62 -6.02
C ILE A 91 -5.65 -14.58 -4.91
N LEU A 92 -6.01 -13.39 -4.41
CA LEU A 92 -7.08 -13.22 -3.43
C LEU A 92 -8.42 -13.78 -3.92
N CYS A 93 -8.78 -13.56 -5.19
CA CYS A 93 -9.97 -14.17 -5.80
C CYS A 93 -9.94 -15.71 -5.80
N MET A 94 -8.76 -16.31 -5.86
CA MET A 94 -8.60 -17.78 -5.87
C MET A 94 -8.66 -18.38 -4.47
N ILE A 95 -8.14 -17.67 -3.45
CA ILE A 95 -8.06 -18.20 -2.08
C ILE A 95 -9.29 -17.87 -1.22
N PHE A 96 -10.00 -16.79 -1.54
CA PHE A 96 -11.15 -16.32 -0.76
C PHE A 96 -12.46 -16.59 -1.53
N PRO A 97 -13.38 -17.41 -0.98
CA PRO A 97 -14.72 -17.49 -1.53
C PRO A 97 -15.37 -16.11 -1.55
N LYS A 98 -16.03 -15.75 -2.66
CA LYS A 98 -16.62 -14.42 -2.85
C LYS A 98 -17.57 -14.03 -1.72
N ASP A 99 -18.35 -14.97 -1.22
CA ASP A 99 -19.34 -14.73 -0.15
C ASP A 99 -18.70 -14.50 1.23
N MET A 100 -17.41 -14.81 1.37
CA MET A 100 -16.63 -14.60 2.60
C MET A 100 -15.85 -13.29 2.60
N ASP A 101 -15.84 -12.55 1.49
CA ASP A 101 -15.22 -11.23 1.43
C ASP A 101 -16.10 -10.19 2.16
N LYS A 102 -15.72 -9.86 3.39
CA LYS A 102 -16.44 -8.88 4.22
C LYS A 102 -16.33 -7.44 3.73
N THR A 103 -15.40 -7.16 2.82
CA THR A 103 -15.27 -5.84 2.18
C THR A 103 -16.17 -5.71 0.96
N GLY A 104 -16.54 -6.84 0.34
CA GLY A 104 -17.33 -6.90 -0.90
C GLY A 104 -16.58 -6.37 -2.14
N GLY A 105 -15.26 -6.21 -2.07
CA GLY A 105 -14.47 -5.50 -3.06
C GLY A 105 -12.98 -5.83 -3.04
N LEU A 106 -12.60 -7.04 -2.63
CA LEU A 106 -11.20 -7.51 -2.55
C LEU A 106 -10.29 -6.61 -1.70
N GLY A 107 -10.84 -5.99 -0.65
CA GLY A 107 -10.12 -5.04 0.19
C GLY A 107 -9.79 -3.71 -0.48
N SER A 108 -10.42 -3.37 -1.62
CA SER A 108 -10.29 -2.06 -2.24
C SER A 108 -11.02 -0.97 -1.43
N ASN A 109 -10.46 0.24 -1.45
CA ASN A 109 -11.02 1.37 -0.74
C ASN A 109 -12.27 1.91 -1.45
N GLY A 110 -13.32 2.17 -0.68
CA GLY A 110 -14.55 2.82 -1.12
C GLY A 110 -14.81 4.11 -0.34
N ILE A 111 -15.68 4.97 -0.88
CA ILE A 111 -16.15 6.16 -0.17
C ILE A 111 -17.25 5.73 0.80
N SER A 112 -17.04 6.00 2.09
CA SER A 112 -18.05 5.72 3.12
C SER A 112 -19.32 6.53 2.90
N GLU A 113 -20.46 5.97 3.32
CA GLU A 113 -21.73 6.69 3.35
C GLU A 113 -21.60 8.02 4.11
N GLY A 114 -22.24 9.06 3.58
CA GLY A 114 -22.16 10.42 4.12
C GLY A 114 -20.95 11.26 3.67
N PHE A 115 -19.96 10.66 2.98
CA PHE A 115 -18.82 11.40 2.44
C PHE A 115 -18.99 11.74 0.95
N SER A 116 -18.61 12.97 0.57
CA SER A 116 -18.55 13.37 -0.84
C SER A 116 -17.22 12.95 -1.48
N LYS A 117 -17.19 12.86 -2.82
CA LYS A 117 -15.96 12.64 -3.60
C LYS A 117 -14.87 13.66 -3.27
N ARG A 118 -15.25 14.92 -3.01
CA ARG A 118 -14.32 15.98 -2.59
C ARG A 118 -13.66 15.67 -1.24
N ASN A 119 -14.45 15.23 -0.27
CA ASN A 119 -13.94 14.91 1.07
C ASN A 119 -12.95 13.74 0.99
N ALA A 120 -13.30 12.69 0.24
CA ALA A 120 -12.42 11.54 0.02
C ALA A 120 -11.12 11.95 -0.68
N PHE A 121 -11.19 12.76 -1.74
CA PHE A 121 -10.01 13.23 -2.46
C PHE A 121 -9.04 14.02 -1.56
N ILE A 122 -9.55 14.96 -0.76
CA ILE A 122 -8.72 15.75 0.16
C ILE A 122 -8.08 14.85 1.21
N GLY A 123 -8.83 13.90 1.77
CA GLY A 123 -8.32 12.93 2.73
C GLY A 123 -7.18 12.07 2.16
N GLU A 124 -7.41 11.47 0.99
CA GLU A 124 -6.39 10.65 0.29
C GLU A 124 -5.13 11.47 -0.03
N ALA A 125 -5.28 12.71 -0.50
CA ALA A 125 -4.16 13.58 -0.80
C ALA A 125 -3.34 13.93 0.46
N MET A 126 -4.01 14.26 1.58
CA MET A 126 -3.32 14.57 2.84
C MET A 126 -2.61 13.36 3.43
N MET A 127 -3.25 12.19 3.45
CA MET A 127 -2.65 10.97 3.99
C MET A 127 -1.50 10.47 3.12
N THR A 128 -1.61 10.59 1.80
CA THR A 128 -0.51 10.27 0.87
C THR A 128 0.65 11.25 1.04
N CYS A 129 0.37 12.55 1.22
CA CYS A 129 1.40 13.55 1.50
C CYS A 129 2.18 13.21 2.78
N LEU A 130 1.47 12.87 3.86
CA LEU A 130 2.08 12.42 5.11
C LEU A 130 2.96 11.18 4.90
N LEU A 131 2.46 10.17 4.17
CA LEU A 131 3.25 8.96 3.86
C LEU A 131 4.53 9.30 3.11
N VAL A 132 4.45 10.08 2.03
CA VAL A 132 5.61 10.48 1.22
C VAL A 132 6.58 11.32 2.06
N PHE A 133 6.08 12.25 2.88
CA PHE A 133 6.89 13.04 3.80
C PHE A 133 7.67 12.13 4.77
N VAL A 134 7.00 11.17 5.41
CA VAL A 134 7.65 10.22 6.31
C VAL A 134 8.73 9.41 5.58
N VAL A 135 8.47 8.95 4.36
CA VAL A 135 9.49 8.24 3.56
C VAL A 135 10.70 9.13 3.26
N LEU A 136 10.49 10.38 2.84
CA LEU A 136 11.59 11.31 2.57
C LEU A 136 12.40 11.60 3.84
N GLU A 137 11.75 11.85 4.96
CA GLU A 137 12.44 12.11 6.22
C GLU A 137 13.14 10.88 6.76
N THR A 138 12.58 9.68 6.66
CA THR A 138 13.17 8.47 7.28
C THR A 138 14.19 7.76 6.40
N ALA A 139 13.99 7.77 5.07
CA ALA A 139 14.79 6.96 4.15
C ALA A 139 15.75 7.78 3.27
N VAL A 140 15.51 9.09 3.14
CA VAL A 140 16.30 9.97 2.27
C VAL A 140 17.09 11.01 3.06
N ASN A 141 16.50 11.63 4.08
CA ASN A 141 17.15 12.71 4.83
C ASN A 141 18.47 12.21 5.46
N PRO A 142 19.62 12.81 5.12
CA PRO A 142 20.92 12.39 5.67
C PRO A 142 21.00 12.48 7.20
N ASN A 143 20.22 13.36 7.82
CA ASN A 143 20.21 13.54 9.27
C ASN A 143 19.52 12.38 10.01
N SER A 144 18.73 11.56 9.31
CA SER A 144 17.99 10.45 9.91
C SER A 144 18.81 9.16 10.05
N ALA A 145 20.02 9.14 9.48
CA ALA A 145 20.97 8.05 9.63
C ALA A 145 21.94 8.24 10.82
N SER A 146 21.70 9.27 11.66
CA SER A 146 22.55 9.65 12.81
C SER A 146 22.12 8.97 14.11
#